data_AF-U6KRJ4-F1
#
_entry.id   AF-U6KRJ4-F1
#
_cell.length_a   1.000
_cell.length_b   1.000
_cell.length_c   1.000
_cell.angle_alpha   90.00
_cell.angle_beta   90.00
_cell.angle_gamma   90.00
#
_symmetry.space_group_name_H-M   'P 1'
#
loop_
_entity.id
_entity.type
_entity.pdbx_description
1 polymer ?
#
loop_
_entity_poly.entity_id
_entity_poly.type
_entity_poly.pdbx_seq_one_letter_code
_entity_poly.pdbx_strand_id
1 'polypeptide(L)'
;MANKKAEEPEHISSSSSDSGSEDEQKGEGAQQEQKEGEGSPSRSRQSRNERKARKAILRLGMKPMPDIVKVVIRKAKQQQQQQQQQNKYIGLTRELLAKYPDVRFQDCFVAGNEPTKGSDTFRADHPAMQFVAQQLRFMNEGMSKREAFKKAEEVFRQRRASLERTQKMYMAAAVAAAAAKDPAAAPAAAAAAMPTSAEPLTAAEGMGPVQPMFTSGKSYWQV
;
A
#
# COMPACT_ATOMS: atom_id res chain seq x y z
N MET A 1 27.11 28.34 -35.04
CA MET A 1 25.80 29.04 -35.04
C MET A 1 25.15 28.79 -33.70
N ALA A 2 25.28 29.78 -32.82
CA ALA A 2 24.61 29.82 -31.54
C ALA A 2 23.17 30.28 -31.76
N ASN A 3 22.19 29.58 -31.18
CA ASN A 3 20.87 30.13 -30.95
C ASN A 3 20.61 30.13 -29.45
N LYS A 4 20.68 31.35 -28.92
CA LYS A 4 20.48 31.81 -27.55
C LYS A 4 19.18 32.63 -27.56
N LYS A 5 18.20 32.27 -26.72
CA LYS A 5 17.01 33.08 -26.37
C LYS A 5 16.44 32.46 -25.08
N ALA A 6 16.79 32.91 -23.87
CA ALA A 6 16.31 34.09 -23.12
C ALA A 6 14.78 34.08 -22.95
N GLU A 7 14.27 33.66 -21.77
CA GLU A 7 13.74 34.48 -20.62
C GLU A 7 12.20 34.61 -20.72
N GLU A 8 11.35 34.59 -19.68
CA GLU A 8 11.45 34.62 -18.21
C GLU A 8 10.10 34.14 -17.58
N PRO A 9 10.00 34.00 -16.23
CA PRO A 9 8.88 33.41 -15.48
C PRO A 9 7.85 34.42 -14.93
N GLU A 10 6.58 34.01 -14.86
CA GLU A 10 5.52 34.79 -14.20
C GLU A 10 5.38 34.41 -12.72
N HIS A 11 5.49 35.44 -11.88
CA HIS A 11 5.45 35.42 -10.42
C HIS A 11 4.16 36.13 -9.99
N ILE A 12 3.25 35.45 -9.29
CA ILE A 12 2.09 36.08 -8.62
C ILE A 12 2.05 35.72 -7.13
N SER A 13 2.58 36.66 -6.34
CA SER A 13 2.03 37.26 -5.11
C SER A 13 1.24 36.39 -4.10
N SER A 14 1.92 36.09 -2.99
CA SER A 14 1.55 36.31 -1.58
C SER A 14 0.08 36.45 -1.15
N SER A 15 -0.32 35.64 -0.15
CA SER A 15 -1.20 36.06 0.93
C SER A 15 -0.61 35.66 2.30
N SER A 16 -0.29 36.68 3.09
CA SER A 16 0.15 36.65 4.49
C SER A 16 -1.02 36.38 5.43
N SER A 17 -0.81 35.58 6.48
CA SER A 17 -1.48 35.81 7.76
C SER A 17 -0.60 35.37 8.93
N ASP A 18 -0.19 36.39 9.67
CA ASP A 18 0.56 36.42 10.91
C ASP A 18 -0.35 36.14 12.12
N SER A 19 0.11 35.36 13.09
CA SER A 19 -0.43 35.42 14.46
C SER A 19 0.53 34.82 15.50
N GLY A 20 1.26 35.72 16.16
CA GLY A 20 1.29 35.77 17.63
C GLY A 20 2.27 34.84 18.36
N SER A 21 3.49 35.34 18.54
CA SER A 21 4.52 34.87 19.49
C SER A 21 4.29 35.44 20.90
N GLU A 22 4.45 34.61 21.93
CA GLU A 22 4.88 34.99 23.31
C GLU A 22 5.77 33.82 23.81
N ASP A 23 7.11 33.93 23.77
CA ASP A 23 8.02 34.43 24.82
C ASP A 23 7.83 33.68 26.16
N GLU A 24 8.80 32.95 26.73
CA GLU A 24 10.12 33.43 27.13
C GLU A 24 11.23 32.37 27.00
N GLN A 25 12.37 32.81 26.46
CA GLN A 25 13.69 32.25 26.74
C GLN A 25 14.16 32.68 28.13
N LYS A 26 14.75 31.78 28.90
CA LYS A 26 15.96 32.14 29.66
C LYS A 26 17.04 31.09 29.51
N GLY A 27 18.07 31.52 28.79
CA GLY A 27 19.33 30.82 28.57
C GLY A 27 20.17 30.68 29.84
N GLU A 28 20.89 29.57 29.82
CA GLU A 28 22.31 29.38 30.14
C GLU A 28 23.03 30.40 31.04
N GLY A 29 23.66 29.86 32.08
CA GLY A 29 24.63 30.54 32.91
C GLY A 29 25.44 29.52 33.70
N ALA A 30 26.18 28.67 32.98
CA ALA A 30 27.25 27.87 33.57
C ALA A 30 28.49 28.75 33.69
N GLN A 31 28.79 29.21 34.91
CA GLN A 31 30.13 29.64 35.28
C GLN A 31 30.51 28.93 36.57
N GLN A 32 31.57 28.13 36.44
CA GLN A 32 32.37 27.65 37.54
C GLN A 32 33.05 28.85 38.21
N GLU A 33 32.92 28.96 39.52
CA GLU A 33 34.02 29.43 40.34
C GLU A 33 34.24 28.42 41.46
N GLN A 34 35.45 27.89 41.48
CA GLN A 34 36.01 27.18 42.62
C GLN A 34 36.19 28.18 43.76
N LYS A 35 35.73 27.82 44.95
CA LYS A 35 36.45 28.19 46.17
C LYS A 35 36.23 27.13 47.23
N GLU A 36 37.34 26.51 47.59
CA GLU A 36 37.52 25.63 48.73
C GLU A 36 37.03 26.32 50.00
N GLY A 37 36.36 25.56 50.86
CA GLY A 37 35.80 26.05 52.10
C GLY A 37 35.10 24.94 52.86
N GLU A 38 35.87 24.32 53.75
CA GLU A 38 35.44 23.46 54.84
C GLU A 38 34.17 24.00 55.54
N GLY A 39 33.11 23.19 55.64
CA GLY A 39 31.96 23.51 56.51
C GLY A 39 30.58 23.05 56.02
N SER A 40 29.93 22.25 56.86
CA SER A 40 28.47 22.06 56.96
C SER A 40 27.80 21.18 55.88
N PRO A 41 26.90 20.24 56.25
CA PRO A 41 26.19 19.41 55.29
C PRO A 41 25.29 20.30 54.43
N SER A 42 25.75 20.56 53.21
CA SER A 42 25.06 21.37 52.21
C SER A 42 23.59 20.95 52.12
N ARG A 43 22.71 21.90 52.44
CA ARG A 43 21.26 21.81 52.18
C ARG A 43 21.07 21.82 50.66
N SER A 44 21.29 20.67 50.02
CA SER A 44 20.95 20.46 48.62
C SER A 44 19.47 20.83 48.44
N ARG A 45 19.17 21.69 47.47
CA ARG A 45 17.81 22.17 47.21
C ARG A 45 16.93 20.96 46.95
N GLN A 46 16.12 20.61 47.95
CA GLN A 46 15.22 19.47 47.88
C GLN A 46 14.25 19.66 46.71
N SER A 47 14.10 18.65 45.84
CA SER A 47 13.20 18.73 44.69
C SER A 47 11.74 18.90 45.13
N ARG A 48 10.93 19.63 44.36
CA ARG A 48 9.49 19.87 44.63
C ARG A 48 8.74 18.55 44.85
N ASN A 49 9.08 17.51 44.09
CA ASN A 49 8.46 16.19 44.18
C ASN A 49 8.85 15.47 45.47
N GLU A 50 10.11 15.60 45.88
CA GLU A 50 10.62 15.01 47.11
C GLU A 50 9.99 15.65 48.35
N ARG A 51 9.83 16.99 48.33
CA ARG A 51 9.15 17.72 49.41
C ARG A 51 7.68 17.29 49.55
N LYS A 52 7.00 17.08 48.43
CA LYS A 52 5.61 16.58 48.39
C LYS A 52 5.51 15.17 48.97
N ALA A 53 6.44 14.27 48.61
CA ALA A 53 6.50 12.91 49.13
C ALA A 53 6.75 12.89 50.66
N ARG A 54 7.72 13.68 51.16
CA ARG A 54 7.98 13.75 52.62
C ARG A 54 6.77 14.25 53.39
N LYS A 55 6.03 15.24 52.87
CA LYS A 55 4.80 15.75 53.51
C LYS A 55 3.69 14.70 53.54
N ALA A 56 3.56 13.88 52.50
CA ALA A 56 2.57 12.80 52.46
C ALA A 56 2.91 11.69 53.47
N ILE A 57 4.18 11.27 53.53
CA ILE A 57 4.65 10.26 54.48
C ILE A 57 4.41 10.71 55.94
N LEU A 58 4.75 11.97 56.26
CA LEU A 58 4.49 12.55 57.57
C LEU A 58 2.99 12.67 57.89
N ARG A 59 2.16 13.01 56.91
CA ARG A 59 0.70 13.10 57.08
C ARG A 59 0.06 11.74 57.36
N LEU A 60 0.67 10.65 56.89
CA LEU A 60 0.28 9.27 57.18
C LEU A 60 0.87 8.75 58.50
N GLY A 61 1.57 9.59 59.28
CA GLY A 61 2.16 9.22 60.57
C GLY A 61 3.42 8.35 60.46
N MET A 62 3.97 8.19 59.25
CA MET A 62 5.16 7.39 59.01
C MET A 62 6.42 8.23 59.24
N LYS A 63 7.41 7.67 59.93
CA LYS A 63 8.70 8.35 60.19
C LYS A 63 9.63 8.19 58.97
N PRO A 64 10.35 9.25 58.54
CA PRO A 64 11.37 9.09 57.52
C PRO A 64 12.49 8.19 58.06
N MET A 65 12.92 7.23 57.25
CA MET A 65 14.04 6.36 57.59
C MET A 65 15.34 7.19 57.56
N PRO A 66 16.06 7.32 58.69
CA PRO A 66 17.43 7.83 58.65
C PRO A 66 18.29 6.86 57.81
N ASP A 67 19.36 7.37 57.20
CA ASP A 67 20.41 6.61 56.48
C ASP A 67 20.22 6.37 54.96
N ILE A 68 19.05 6.65 54.35
CA ILE A 68 18.89 6.57 52.89
C ILE A 68 19.17 7.91 52.23
N VAL A 69 20.35 8.08 51.64
CA VAL A 69 20.81 9.35 51.04
C VAL A 69 20.38 9.51 49.57
N LYS A 70 20.33 8.43 48.78
CA LYS A 70 19.97 8.49 47.35
C LYS A 70 19.38 7.17 46.86
N VAL A 71 18.21 7.21 46.22
CA VAL A 71 17.58 6.07 45.56
C VAL A 71 17.75 6.20 44.05
N VAL A 72 18.42 5.25 43.41
CA VAL A 72 18.54 5.19 41.95
C VAL A 72 17.67 4.04 41.44
N ILE A 73 16.50 4.38 40.88
CA ILE A 73 15.60 3.40 40.27
C ILE A 73 16.02 3.22 38.82
N ARG A 74 16.58 2.05 38.47
CA ARG A 74 16.90 1.70 37.10
C ARG A 74 15.64 1.16 36.42
N LYS A 75 15.04 1.96 35.52
CA LYS A 75 13.95 1.49 34.65
C LYS A 75 14.53 0.51 33.64
N ALA A 76 14.10 -0.75 33.68
CA ALA A 76 14.47 -1.72 32.66
C ALA A 76 13.94 -1.26 31.29
N LYS A 77 14.80 -1.20 30.28
CA LYS A 77 14.41 -0.91 28.91
C LYS A 77 13.60 -2.10 28.42
N GLN A 78 12.30 -1.91 28.14
CA GLN A 78 11.51 -2.92 27.43
C GLN A 78 12.13 -3.08 26.04
N GLN A 79 12.94 -4.12 25.85
CA GLN A 79 13.42 -4.50 24.53
C GLN A 79 12.24 -5.12 23.79
N GLN A 80 11.49 -4.31 23.05
CA GLN A 80 10.58 -4.84 22.04
C GLN A 80 11.45 -5.42 20.93
N GLN A 81 11.80 -6.70 21.05
CA GLN A 81 12.40 -7.47 19.97
C GLN A 81 11.32 -7.68 18.90
N GLN A 82 11.17 -6.70 18.00
CA GLN A 82 10.54 -6.97 16.71
C GLN A 82 11.47 -7.93 15.98
N GLN A 83 11.18 -9.22 16.05
CA GLN A 83 11.79 -10.18 15.13
C GLN A 83 11.43 -9.67 13.73
N GLN A 84 12.42 -9.15 13.01
CA GLN A 84 12.27 -8.79 11.61
C GLN A 84 12.00 -10.10 10.86
N GLN A 85 10.74 -10.52 10.81
CA GLN A 85 10.33 -11.61 9.94
C GLN A 85 10.65 -11.14 8.52
N GLN A 86 11.74 -11.66 7.97
CA GLN A 86 12.13 -11.34 6.61
C GLN A 86 11.05 -11.88 5.68
N ASN A 87 10.20 -10.99 5.18
CA ASN A 87 9.16 -11.32 4.22
C ASN A 87 9.83 -11.84 2.94
N LYS A 88 9.87 -13.17 2.77
CA LYS A 88 10.48 -13.85 1.62
C LYS A 88 9.97 -13.30 0.28
N TYR A 89 8.72 -12.87 0.26
CA TYR A 89 8.05 -12.25 -0.88
C TYR A 89 8.83 -11.07 -1.45
N ILE A 90 9.36 -10.17 -0.62
CA ILE A 90 10.04 -8.96 -1.10
C ILE A 90 11.28 -9.29 -1.95
N GLY A 91 12.05 -10.30 -1.54
CA GLY A 91 13.23 -10.74 -2.30
C GLY A 91 12.85 -11.34 -3.65
N LEU A 92 11.82 -12.19 -3.67
CA LEU A 92 11.33 -12.83 -4.90
C LEU A 92 10.68 -11.83 -5.86
N THR A 93 9.92 -10.86 -5.34
CA THR A 93 9.29 -9.79 -6.13
C THR A 93 10.35 -8.94 -6.82
N ARG A 94 11.45 -8.58 -6.14
CA ARG A 94 12.54 -7.81 -6.75
C ARG A 94 13.20 -8.56 -7.92
N GLU A 95 13.38 -9.87 -7.79
CA GLU A 95 13.93 -10.70 -8.87
C GLU A 95 12.97 -10.84 -10.05
N LEU A 96 11.66 -10.92 -9.76
CA LEU A 96 10.64 -10.92 -10.80
C LEU A 96 10.65 -9.60 -11.58
N LEU A 97 10.63 -8.47 -10.87
CA LEU A 97 10.62 -7.12 -11.46
C LEU A 97 11.94 -6.76 -12.16
N ALA A 98 13.04 -7.46 -11.85
CA ALA A 98 14.29 -7.35 -12.60
C ALA A 98 14.18 -7.98 -14.00
N LYS A 99 13.39 -9.05 -14.16
CA LYS A 99 13.15 -9.70 -15.45
C LYS A 99 11.99 -9.08 -16.22
N TYR A 100 10.91 -8.73 -15.51
CA TYR A 100 9.67 -8.19 -16.06
C TYR A 100 9.32 -6.87 -15.35
N PRO A 101 9.95 -5.75 -15.73
CA PRO A 101 9.74 -4.46 -15.07
C PRO A 101 8.36 -3.86 -15.36
N ASP A 102 7.75 -4.27 -16.48
CA ASP A 102 6.43 -3.90 -16.99
C ASP A 102 5.28 -4.42 -16.12
N VAL A 103 5.46 -5.56 -15.46
CA VAL A 103 4.47 -6.15 -14.54
C VAL A 103 4.12 -5.21 -13.39
N ARG A 104 5.00 -4.27 -13.03
CA ARG A 104 4.73 -3.23 -12.03
C ARG A 104 3.53 -2.34 -12.39
N PHE A 105 3.19 -2.23 -13.68
CA PHE A 105 2.21 -1.27 -14.18
C PHE A 105 0.85 -1.89 -14.58
N GLN A 106 0.68 -3.21 -14.47
CA GLN A 106 -0.56 -3.87 -14.91
C GLN A 106 -1.81 -3.42 -14.13
N ASP A 107 -1.66 -3.08 -12.85
CA ASP A 107 -2.75 -2.59 -11.99
C ASP A 107 -2.27 -1.42 -11.11
N CYS A 108 -1.48 -0.50 -11.69
CA CYS A 108 -0.90 0.63 -10.93
C CYS A 108 -1.94 1.66 -10.47
N PHE A 109 -3.14 1.67 -11.06
CA PHE A 109 -4.23 2.59 -10.68
C PHE A 109 -5.08 2.08 -9.51
N VAL A 110 -4.87 0.84 -9.06
CA VAL A 110 -5.63 0.25 -7.95
C VAL A 110 -5.06 0.70 -6.61
N ALA A 111 -5.89 1.29 -5.77
CA ALA A 111 -5.50 1.74 -4.44
C ALA A 111 -4.86 0.61 -3.61
N GLY A 112 -3.69 0.89 -3.03
CA GLY A 112 -2.88 -0.08 -2.27
C GLY A 112 -1.75 -0.72 -3.07
N ASN A 113 -1.60 -0.40 -4.36
CA ASN A 113 -0.42 -0.72 -5.15
C ASN A 113 0.45 0.53 -5.29
N GLU A 114 1.73 0.41 -4.94
CA GLU A 114 2.72 1.48 -5.12
C GLU A 114 3.65 1.11 -6.29
N PRO A 115 3.55 1.78 -7.46
CA PRO A 115 4.38 1.50 -8.63
C PRO A 115 5.74 2.23 -8.56
N THR A 116 6.16 2.71 -7.40
CA THR A 116 7.44 3.41 -7.25
C THR A 116 8.57 2.40 -7.07
N LYS A 117 9.62 2.48 -7.89
CA LYS A 117 10.78 1.56 -7.82
C LYS A 117 11.39 1.59 -6.40
N GLY A 118 11.41 0.45 -5.73
CA GLY A 118 11.92 0.32 -4.36
C GLY A 118 10.83 0.31 -3.29
N SER A 119 9.65 0.88 -3.60
CA SER A 119 8.42 0.74 -2.81
C SER A 119 7.52 -0.29 -3.50
N ASP A 120 8.03 -1.52 -3.65
CA ASP A 120 7.35 -2.62 -4.36
C ASP A 120 6.30 -3.32 -3.46
N THR A 121 5.35 -2.53 -2.95
CA THR A 121 4.22 -3.01 -2.16
C THR A 121 3.01 -3.17 -3.07
N PHE A 122 2.57 -4.41 -3.24
CA PHE A 122 1.42 -4.78 -4.06
C PHE A 122 0.37 -5.50 -3.23
N ARG A 123 -0.89 -5.40 -3.65
CA ARG A 123 -1.99 -6.21 -3.13
C ARG A 123 -1.79 -7.69 -3.44
N ALA A 124 -2.49 -8.54 -2.69
CA ALA A 124 -2.50 -10.00 -2.90
C ALA A 124 -2.97 -10.39 -4.32
N ASP A 125 -3.85 -9.60 -4.91
CA ASP A 125 -4.41 -9.86 -6.24
C ASP A 125 -3.49 -9.46 -7.39
N HIS A 126 -2.45 -8.67 -7.11
CA HIS A 126 -1.55 -8.17 -8.14
C HIS A 126 -0.82 -9.33 -8.83
N PRO A 127 -0.65 -9.30 -10.17
CA PRO A 127 0.02 -10.38 -10.92
C PRO A 127 1.41 -10.73 -10.37
N ALA A 128 2.19 -9.72 -9.96
CA ALA A 128 3.50 -9.94 -9.33
C ALA A 128 3.40 -10.76 -8.03
N MET A 129 2.40 -10.49 -7.19
CA MET A 129 2.22 -11.18 -5.92
C MET A 129 1.74 -12.62 -6.11
N GLN A 130 0.81 -12.82 -7.04
CA GLN A 130 0.35 -14.15 -7.42
C GLN A 130 1.48 -15.01 -7.99
N PHE A 131 2.38 -14.42 -8.79
CA PHE A 131 3.53 -15.13 -9.34
C PHE A 131 4.47 -15.58 -8.22
N VAL A 132 4.82 -14.66 -7.31
CA VAL A 132 5.72 -14.96 -6.20
C VAL A 132 5.10 -15.98 -5.24
N ALA A 133 3.79 -15.90 -4.98
CA ALA A 133 3.09 -16.90 -4.18
C ALA A 133 3.16 -18.29 -4.82
N GLN A 134 3.02 -18.39 -6.15
CA GLN A 134 3.13 -19.66 -6.86
C GLN A 134 4.57 -20.19 -6.87
N GLN A 135 5.56 -19.32 -7.06
CA GLN A 135 6.97 -19.67 -6.93
C GLN A 135 7.27 -20.21 -5.51
N LEU A 136 6.73 -19.56 -4.48
CA LEU A 136 6.91 -20.00 -3.09
C LEU A 136 6.23 -21.33 -2.81
N ARG A 137 5.04 -21.59 -3.38
CA ARG A 137 4.38 -22.90 -3.31
C ARG A 137 5.28 -24.01 -3.87
N PHE A 138 5.83 -23.81 -5.05
CA PHE A 138 6.74 -24.77 -5.67
C PHE A 138 8.05 -24.95 -4.89
N MET A 139 8.57 -23.88 -4.28
CA MET A 139 9.73 -23.99 -3.40
C MET A 139 9.41 -24.76 -2.11
N ASN A 140 8.20 -24.60 -1.56
CA ASN A 140 7.75 -25.36 -0.40
C ASN A 140 7.50 -26.84 -0.73
N GLU A 141 7.19 -27.18 -1.98
CA GLU A 141 7.14 -28.55 -2.51
C GLU A 141 8.53 -29.17 -2.71
N GLY A 142 9.61 -28.39 -2.54
CA GLY A 142 10.99 -28.86 -2.64
C GLY A 142 11.68 -28.60 -3.97
N MET A 143 11.05 -27.88 -4.91
CA MET A 143 11.71 -27.48 -6.15
C MET A 143 12.75 -26.39 -5.92
N SER A 144 13.80 -26.40 -6.76
CA SER A 144 14.81 -25.34 -6.73
C SER A 144 14.19 -24.00 -7.14
N LYS A 145 14.72 -22.88 -6.64
CA LYS A 145 14.22 -21.53 -6.95
C LYS A 145 14.10 -21.23 -8.45
N ARG A 146 15.07 -21.70 -9.25
CA ARG A 146 15.11 -21.49 -10.71
C ARG A 146 14.06 -22.34 -11.43
N GLU A 147 13.88 -23.58 -10.99
CA GLU A 147 12.87 -24.49 -11.54
C GLU A 147 11.46 -24.03 -11.17
N ALA A 148 11.25 -23.68 -9.90
CA ALA A 148 10.01 -23.08 -9.41
C ALA A 148 9.65 -21.82 -10.21
N PHE A 149 10.64 -20.98 -10.56
CA PHE A 149 10.42 -19.81 -11.41
C PHE A 149 9.94 -20.18 -12.82
N LYS A 150 10.60 -21.15 -13.48
CA LYS A 150 10.20 -21.62 -14.82
C LYS A 150 8.78 -22.19 -14.81
N LYS A 151 8.47 -23.03 -13.82
CA LYS A 151 7.15 -23.65 -13.67
C LYS A 151 6.07 -22.60 -13.39
N ALA A 152 6.37 -21.59 -12.57
CA ALA A 152 5.46 -20.46 -12.33
C ALA A 152 5.21 -19.65 -13.62
N GLU A 153 6.23 -19.40 -14.45
CA GLU A 153 6.03 -18.76 -15.76
C GLU A 153 5.11 -19.56 -16.67
N GLU A 154 5.29 -20.88 -16.75
CA GLU A 154 4.44 -21.74 -17.58
C GLU A 154 2.98 -21.66 -17.15
N VAL A 155 2.72 -21.69 -15.83
CA VAL A 155 1.35 -21.54 -15.31
C VAL A 155 0.77 -20.17 -15.68
N PHE A 156 1.55 -19.08 -15.58
CA PHE A 156 1.09 -17.75 -15.98
C PHE A 156 0.82 -17.64 -17.49
N ARG A 157 1.67 -18.24 -18.33
CA ARG A 157 1.44 -18.29 -19.78
C ARG A 157 0.18 -19.08 -20.13
N GLN A 158 -0.01 -20.24 -19.50
CA GLN A 158 -1.22 -21.06 -19.68
C GLN A 158 -2.46 -20.31 -19.23
N ARG A 159 -2.40 -19.65 -18.06
CA ARG A 159 -3.50 -18.83 -17.54
C ARG A 159 -3.84 -17.71 -18.51
N ARG A 160 -2.85 -16.98 -19.00
CA ARG A 160 -3.06 -15.92 -20.01
C ARG A 160 -3.71 -16.47 -21.28
N ALA A 161 -3.21 -17.58 -21.82
CA ALA A 161 -3.80 -18.21 -22.99
C ALA A 161 -5.25 -18.65 -22.75
N SER A 162 -5.57 -19.15 -21.56
CA SER A 162 -6.94 -19.52 -21.19
C SER A 162 -7.87 -18.30 -21.11
N LEU A 163 -7.41 -17.19 -20.52
CA LEU A 163 -8.16 -15.94 -20.45
C LEU A 163 -8.40 -15.33 -21.83
N GLU A 164 -7.40 -15.34 -22.70
CA GLU A 164 -7.56 -14.86 -24.08
C GLU A 164 -8.55 -15.74 -24.86
N ARG A 165 -8.53 -17.08 -24.65
CA ARG A 165 -9.52 -17.99 -25.25
C ARG A 165 -10.93 -17.74 -24.73
N THR A 166 -11.11 -17.61 -23.41
CA THR A 166 -12.44 -17.36 -22.83
C THR A 166 -12.97 -16.01 -23.26
N GLN A 167 -12.15 -14.95 -23.26
CA GLN A 167 -12.53 -13.63 -23.78
C GLN A 167 -12.97 -13.70 -25.23
N LYS A 168 -12.22 -14.41 -26.10
CA LYS A 168 -12.62 -14.60 -27.50
C LYS A 168 -13.96 -15.32 -27.64
N MET A 169 -14.19 -16.38 -26.86
CA MET A 169 -15.49 -17.07 -26.85
C MET A 169 -16.62 -16.15 -26.36
N TYR A 170 -16.39 -15.36 -25.31
CA TYR A 170 -17.37 -14.40 -24.82
C TYR A 170 -17.68 -13.30 -25.84
N MET A 171 -16.67 -12.79 -26.55
CA MET A 171 -16.86 -11.82 -27.63
C MET A 171 -17.65 -12.44 -28.79
N ALA A 172 -17.31 -13.66 -29.20
CA ALA A 172 -18.05 -14.37 -30.25
C ALA A 172 -19.51 -14.63 -29.85
N ALA A 173 -19.73 -15.06 -28.60
CA ALA A 173 -21.07 -15.25 -28.06
C ALA A 173 -21.85 -13.94 -27.97
N ALA A 174 -21.20 -12.83 -27.59
CA ALA A 174 -21.83 -11.51 -27.54
C ALA A 174 -22.21 -11.01 -28.95
N VAL A 175 -21.35 -11.22 -29.96
CA VAL A 175 -21.67 -10.89 -31.35
C VAL A 175 -22.81 -11.76 -31.88
N ALA A 176 -22.82 -13.07 -31.58
CA ALA A 176 -23.91 -13.96 -31.96
C ALA A 176 -25.23 -13.56 -31.27
N ALA A 177 -25.20 -13.20 -29.99
CA ALA A 177 -26.36 -12.71 -29.25
C ALA A 177 -26.86 -11.37 -29.80
N ALA A 178 -25.96 -10.47 -30.21
CA ALA A 178 -26.32 -9.21 -30.87
C ALA A 178 -26.96 -9.45 -32.25
N ALA A 179 -26.40 -10.35 -33.05
CA ALA A 179 -26.95 -10.72 -34.37
C ALA A 179 -28.33 -11.41 -34.26
N ALA A 180 -28.55 -12.22 -33.23
CA ALA A 180 -29.85 -12.83 -32.95
C ALA A 180 -30.90 -11.79 -32.49
N LYS A 181 -30.46 -10.69 -31.86
CA LYS A 181 -31.34 -9.62 -31.38
C LYS A 181 -31.72 -8.64 -32.50
N ASP A 182 -30.80 -8.32 -33.39
CA ASP A 182 -31.00 -7.44 -34.55
C ASP A 182 -30.40 -8.06 -35.83
N PRO A 183 -31.15 -8.89 -36.59
CA PRO A 183 -30.62 -9.56 -37.79
C PRO A 183 -30.23 -8.61 -38.92
N ALA A 184 -30.65 -7.33 -38.86
CA ALA A 184 -30.32 -6.29 -39.83
C ALA A 184 -29.04 -5.50 -39.49
N ALA A 185 -28.50 -5.64 -38.27
CA ALA A 185 -27.32 -4.89 -37.81
C ALA A 185 -26.00 -5.68 -37.93
N ALA A 186 -26.02 -6.81 -38.64
CA ALA A 186 -24.84 -7.66 -38.84
C ALA A 186 -23.71 -6.86 -39.54
N PRO A 187 -22.46 -6.92 -39.05
CA PRO A 187 -21.34 -6.26 -39.70
C PRO A 187 -21.13 -6.86 -41.10
N ALA A 188 -21.14 -6.00 -42.11
CA ALA A 188 -21.02 -6.31 -43.54
C ALA A 188 -19.62 -6.82 -43.96
N ALA A 189 -19.09 -7.82 -43.27
CA ALA A 189 -17.75 -8.37 -43.49
C ALA A 189 -17.77 -9.90 -43.59
N ALA A 190 -18.63 -10.47 -44.44
CA ALA A 190 -18.49 -11.86 -44.89
C ALA A 190 -19.34 -12.20 -46.14
N ALA A 191 -19.58 -11.24 -47.05
CA ALA A 191 -20.23 -11.52 -48.33
C ALA A 191 -19.19 -11.83 -49.41
N ALA A 192 -18.43 -12.91 -49.23
CA ALA A 192 -17.63 -13.50 -50.31
C ALA A 192 -17.82 -15.02 -50.29
N ALA A 193 -18.64 -15.47 -51.24
CA ALA A 193 -18.76 -16.81 -51.79
C ALA A 193 -19.28 -17.94 -50.87
N MET A 194 -20.58 -18.24 -50.97
CA MET A 194 -21.09 -19.61 -51.03
C MET A 194 -22.39 -19.65 -51.87
N PRO A 195 -22.53 -20.58 -52.84
CA PRO A 195 -23.70 -20.66 -53.70
C PRO A 195 -24.93 -21.25 -52.99
N THR A 196 -26.07 -20.74 -53.43
CA THR A 196 -27.43 -20.97 -52.94
C THR A 196 -27.95 -22.37 -53.30
N SER A 197 -28.52 -23.07 -52.33
CA SER A 197 -29.61 -24.04 -52.59
C SER A 197 -30.58 -24.07 -51.41
N ALA A 198 -31.81 -23.61 -51.70
CA ALA A 198 -33.15 -23.97 -51.18
C ALA A 198 -33.21 -24.96 -49.97
N GLU A 199 -34.00 -24.77 -48.90
CA GLU A 199 -35.44 -24.46 -48.81
C GLU A 199 -35.85 -23.91 -47.42
N PRO A 200 -37.05 -23.30 -47.25
CA PRO A 200 -37.57 -22.80 -45.97
C PRO A 200 -38.61 -23.72 -45.32
N LEU A 201 -38.45 -24.02 -44.02
CA LEU A 201 -39.49 -24.64 -43.19
C LEU A 201 -39.83 -23.77 -41.97
N THR A 202 -41.00 -23.13 -42.10
CA THR A 202 -42.07 -22.93 -41.12
C THR A 202 -41.78 -22.36 -39.73
N ALA A 203 -42.49 -21.25 -39.48
CA ALA A 203 -42.78 -20.59 -38.21
C ALA A 203 -43.22 -21.54 -37.07
N ALA A 204 -42.76 -21.20 -35.86
CA ALA A 204 -43.45 -21.53 -34.61
C ALA A 204 -43.44 -20.29 -33.72
N GLU A 205 -44.64 -19.92 -33.30
CA GLU A 205 -45.03 -18.71 -32.59
C GLU A 205 -44.61 -18.73 -31.11
N GLY A 206 -44.49 -17.53 -30.52
CA GLY A 206 -44.90 -17.33 -29.13
C GLY A 206 -43.79 -17.18 -28.09
N MET A 207 -43.22 -15.98 -27.96
CA MET A 207 -42.99 -15.38 -26.64
C MET A 207 -42.83 -13.85 -26.84
N GLY A 208 -43.72 -13.07 -26.22
CA GLY A 208 -43.79 -11.62 -26.36
C GLY A 208 -42.55 -10.87 -25.84
N PRO A 209 -42.41 -9.57 -26.17
CA PRO A 209 -41.24 -8.78 -25.81
C PRO A 209 -41.20 -8.51 -24.30
N VAL A 210 -40.29 -9.19 -23.59
CA VAL A 210 -39.90 -8.77 -22.23
C VAL A 210 -38.95 -7.59 -22.39
N GLN A 211 -39.44 -6.40 -22.03
CA GLN A 211 -38.69 -5.15 -22.10
C GLN A 211 -37.38 -5.24 -21.28
N PRO A 212 -36.24 -4.73 -21.78
CA PRO A 212 -35.10 -4.46 -20.93
C PRO A 212 -35.34 -3.15 -20.17
N MET A 213 -35.82 -3.25 -18.93
CA MET A 213 -35.76 -2.13 -17.98
C MET A 213 -34.31 -1.91 -17.57
N PHE A 214 -33.64 -1.04 -18.33
CA PHE A 214 -32.47 -0.32 -17.84
C PHE A 214 -32.95 0.66 -16.76
N THR A 215 -32.67 0.38 -15.50
CA THR A 215 -32.59 1.42 -14.48
C THR A 215 -31.18 1.44 -13.91
N SER A 216 -30.45 2.44 -14.38
CA SER A 216 -29.49 3.26 -13.64
C SER A 216 -28.94 2.72 -12.31
N GLY A 217 -27.62 2.52 -12.31
CA GLY A 217 -26.71 3.02 -11.29
C GLY A 217 -27.05 2.75 -9.83
N LYS A 218 -26.35 1.78 -9.24
CA LYS A 218 -25.99 1.80 -7.81
C LYS A 218 -24.67 1.07 -7.59
N SER A 219 -23.67 1.91 -7.33
CA SER A 219 -22.37 1.61 -6.74
C SER A 219 -22.49 0.71 -5.51
N TYR A 220 -21.70 -0.36 -5.46
CA TYR A 220 -21.52 -1.17 -4.26
C TYR A 220 -20.14 -0.87 -3.63
N TRP A 221 -20.14 0.08 -2.69
CA TRP A 221 -19.24 0.19 -1.55
C TRP A 221 -20.11 0.49 -0.32
N GLN A 222 -19.75 -0.06 0.85
CA GLN A 222 -20.35 -0.03 2.21
C GLN A 222 -21.14 -1.31 2.55
N VAL A 223 -20.84 -2.05 3.63
CA VAL A 223 -20.07 -1.80 4.86
C VAL A 223 -19.19 -3.02 5.18
#